data_AF-A8XLI5-F1
#
_entry.id   AF-A8XLI5-F1
#
_cell.length_a   1.000
_cell.length_b   1.000
_cell.length_c   1.000
_cell.angle_alpha   90.00
_cell.angle_beta   90.00
_cell.angle_gamma   90.00
#
_symmetry.space_group_name_H-M   'P 1'
#
loop_
_entity.id
_entity.type
_entity.pdbx_description
1 polymer ?
#
loop_
_entity_poly.entity_id
_entity_poly.type
_entity_poly.pdbx_seq_one_letter_code
_entity_poly.pdbx_strand_id
1 'polypeptide(L)'
;MWSYSRRGFASVASATVAQHQQKARYKPVIGLEVHVQLNTKTKLFSRCPTTDSSPNRRVLPFDMATPGTLPSLNSQCIYRALKMARLLNCHVSEWSRFDRKHYFYGDMPAGYQITQNHHPIAKNGNFGFWVFDEHLDVPYWKEVKILQLQLEQDSGKTIHLPSTSSEGGEGPKSLIDYNRAGCALIEIVTSPCFETAIEAIRFVQTLRLLIIHHNLSNGELHKGHLRVDANVSLERDTVPDSKSSNHTSIWVNWARP
;
A
#
# COMPACT_ATOMS: atom_id res chain seq x y z
N MET A 1 31.40 18.08 76.67
CA MET A 1 32.10 18.21 75.38
C MET A 1 31.99 16.86 74.67
N TRP A 2 31.22 16.61 73.60
CA TRP A 2 30.48 17.42 72.63
C TRP A 2 29.22 16.65 72.21
N SER A 3 28.06 17.30 72.14
CA SER A 3 26.88 16.74 71.48
C SER A 3 27.02 16.88 69.96
N TYR A 4 26.74 15.82 69.21
CA TYR A 4 26.56 15.93 67.76
C TYR A 4 25.07 15.81 67.42
N SER A 5 24.48 16.97 67.15
CA SER A 5 23.30 17.13 66.31
C SER A 5 23.73 17.10 64.84
N ARG A 6 22.86 16.55 63.97
CA ARG A 6 22.66 16.76 62.51
C ARG A 6 22.28 15.40 61.88
N ARG A 7 21.32 15.27 60.96
CA ARG A 7 20.38 16.16 60.25
C ARG A 7 19.29 15.22 59.69
N GLY A 8 18.02 15.62 59.76
CA GLY A 8 16.95 14.88 59.11
C GLY A 8 17.16 14.86 57.59
N PHE A 9 17.03 13.67 57.00
CA PHE A 9 16.83 13.58 55.56
C PHE A 9 15.41 14.04 55.25
N ALA A 10 15.31 15.08 54.42
CA ALA A 10 14.05 15.57 53.88
C ALA A 10 13.31 14.42 53.19
N SER A 11 11.99 14.37 53.36
CA SER A 11 11.14 13.41 52.66
C SER A 11 11.38 13.55 51.16
N VAL A 12 11.61 12.42 50.49
CA VAL A 12 11.53 12.36 49.04
C VAL A 12 10.08 12.62 48.71
N ALA A 13 9.76 13.84 48.30
CA ALA A 13 8.49 14.15 47.71
C ALA A 13 8.31 13.19 46.52
N SER A 14 7.37 12.26 46.67
CA SER A 14 6.89 11.46 45.55
C SER A 14 6.30 12.44 44.55
N ALA A 15 7.10 12.80 43.54
CA ALA A 15 6.60 13.48 42.36
C ALA A 15 5.70 12.48 41.64
N THR A 16 4.42 12.52 42.00
CA THR A 16 3.37 11.86 41.24
C THR A 16 3.39 12.53 39.86
N VAL A 17 4.05 11.90 38.90
CA VAL A 17 3.84 12.22 37.49
C VAL A 17 2.38 11.87 37.25
N ALA A 18 1.52 12.88 37.30
CA ALA A 18 0.15 12.76 36.88
C ALA A 18 0.19 12.30 35.42
N GLN A 19 0.01 10.99 35.21
CA GLN A 19 -0.21 10.42 33.89
C GLN A 19 -1.44 11.12 33.34
N HIS A 20 -1.24 12.14 32.53
CA HIS A 20 -2.25 12.69 31.66
C HIS A 20 -2.49 11.65 30.56
N GLN A 21 -3.17 10.56 30.90
CA GLN A 21 -3.88 9.76 29.92
C GLN A 21 -5.10 10.58 29.51
N GLN A 22 -4.89 11.57 28.65
CA GLN A 22 -5.97 12.09 27.83
C GLN A 22 -6.46 10.92 26.98
N LYS A 23 -7.56 10.28 27.41
CA LYS A 23 -8.31 9.38 26.55
C LYS A 23 -8.68 10.18 25.31
N ALA A 24 -8.05 9.85 24.18
CA ALA A 24 -8.33 10.53 22.93
C ALA A 24 -9.83 10.35 22.64
N ARG A 25 -10.55 11.47 22.51
CA ARG A 25 -11.99 11.48 22.20
C ARG A 25 -12.31 10.74 20.89
N TYR A 26 -11.30 10.60 20.03
CA TYR A 26 -11.38 9.91 18.76
C TYR A 26 -10.22 8.92 18.60
N LYS A 27 -10.52 7.76 18.03
CA LYS A 27 -9.58 6.72 17.66
C LYS A 27 -9.55 6.58 16.14
N PRO A 28 -8.37 6.53 15.50
CA PRO A 28 -8.30 6.29 14.07
C PRO A 28 -8.60 4.83 13.78
N VAL A 29 -9.32 4.60 12.68
CA VAL A 29 -9.55 3.29 12.09
C VAL A 29 -9.00 3.35 10.67
N ILE A 30 -7.93 2.60 10.43
CA ILE A 30 -7.15 2.66 9.20
C ILE A 30 -7.26 1.32 8.48
N GLY A 31 -7.54 1.40 7.18
CA GLY A 31 -7.39 0.31 6.21
C GLY A 31 -6.34 0.70 5.17
N LEU A 32 -5.64 -0.28 4.63
CA LEU A 32 -4.58 -0.11 3.64
C LEU A 32 -4.88 -0.90 2.36
N GLU A 33 -4.55 -0.28 1.23
CA GLU A 33 -4.48 -0.88 -0.11
C GLU A 33 -3.02 -0.86 -0.55
N VAL A 34 -2.41 -2.05 -0.67
CA VAL A 34 -0.99 -2.19 -0.98
C VAL A 34 -0.82 -2.75 -2.38
N HIS A 35 -0.28 -1.95 -3.29
CA HIS A 35 0.03 -2.34 -4.66
C HIS A 35 1.49 -2.78 -4.76
N VAL A 36 1.70 -4.02 -5.21
CA VAL A 36 3.01 -4.68 -5.31
C VAL A 36 3.31 -5.00 -6.78
N GLN A 37 4.33 -4.37 -7.35
CA GLN A 37 4.78 -4.68 -8.71
C GLN A 37 5.55 -6.01 -8.72
N LEU A 38 5.05 -6.99 -9.47
CA LEU A 38 5.67 -8.30 -9.59
C LEU A 38 6.94 -8.26 -10.42
N ASN A 39 8.00 -8.92 -9.95
CA ASN A 39 9.26 -9.06 -10.71
C ASN A 39 9.21 -10.25 -11.69
N THR A 40 8.20 -10.27 -12.57
CA THR A 40 8.12 -11.21 -13.70
C THR A 40 9.03 -10.77 -14.85
N LYS A 41 9.45 -11.72 -15.70
CA LYS A 41 10.28 -11.42 -16.88
C LYS A 41 9.54 -10.58 -17.93
N THR A 42 8.24 -10.80 -18.08
CA THR A 42 7.37 -10.11 -19.03
C THR A 42 6.14 -9.53 -18.34
N LYS A 43 5.47 -8.59 -19.01
CA LYS A 43 4.25 -7.89 -18.56
C LYS A 43 3.07 -8.85 -18.33
N LEU A 44 1.97 -8.33 -17.76
CA LEU A 44 0.80 -9.13 -17.36
C LEU A 44 0.05 -9.73 -18.55
N PHE A 45 -0.14 -8.92 -19.60
CA PHE A 45 -0.93 -9.30 -20.78
C PHE A 45 -0.12 -9.21 -22.10
N SER A 46 1.20 -9.11 -22.00
CA SER A 46 2.11 -8.87 -23.11
C SER A 46 3.42 -9.58 -22.87
N ARG A 47 4.07 -10.04 -23.95
CA ARG A 47 5.40 -10.67 -23.91
C ARG A 47 6.54 -9.66 -23.81
N CYS A 48 6.22 -8.37 -23.67
CA CYS A 48 7.20 -7.32 -23.50
C CYS A 48 8.00 -7.50 -22.19
N PRO A 49 9.34 -7.39 -22.20
CA PRO A 49 10.14 -7.45 -20.98
C PRO A 49 9.85 -6.31 -19.99
N THR A 50 10.01 -6.59 -18.70
CA THR A 50 9.81 -5.61 -17.59
C THR A 50 11.10 -4.95 -17.10
N THR A 51 12.24 -5.24 -17.74
CA THR A 51 13.56 -4.71 -17.35
C THR A 51 13.64 -3.20 -17.56
N ASP A 52 14.32 -2.49 -16.67
CA ASP A 52 14.63 -1.06 -16.80
C ASP A 52 15.22 -0.73 -18.20
N SER A 53 14.81 0.42 -18.76
CA SER A 53 15.24 0.86 -20.09
C SER A 53 15.04 2.38 -20.25
N SER A 54 15.51 2.93 -21.37
CA SER A 54 15.17 4.30 -21.74
C SER A 54 13.68 4.43 -22.09
N PRO A 55 13.09 5.64 -22.02
CA PRO A 55 11.66 5.83 -22.19
C PRO A 55 11.10 5.17 -23.46
N ASN A 56 9.96 4.50 -23.32
CA ASN A 56 9.22 3.87 -24.42
C ASN A 56 10.02 2.81 -25.23
N ARG A 57 10.93 2.07 -24.59
CA ARG A 57 11.70 0.96 -25.23
C ARG A 57 11.22 -0.44 -24.88
N ARG A 58 10.48 -0.59 -23.77
CA ARG A 58 9.82 -1.81 -23.34
C ARG A 58 8.32 -1.70 -23.60
N VAL A 59 7.99 -1.59 -24.88
CA VAL A 59 6.62 -1.35 -25.32
C VAL A 59 6.35 -2.17 -26.58
N LEU A 60 5.31 -3.00 -26.56
CA LEU A 60 4.77 -3.71 -27.72
C LEU A 60 3.44 -3.06 -28.17
N PRO A 61 2.92 -3.38 -29.38
CA PRO A 61 1.67 -2.79 -29.88
C PRO A 61 0.50 -2.87 -28.90
N PHE A 62 0.35 -3.99 -28.19
CA PHE A 62 -0.67 -4.15 -27.14
C PHE A 62 -0.48 -3.16 -25.98
N ASP A 63 0.76 -2.91 -25.56
CA ASP A 63 1.04 -2.01 -24.44
C ASP A 63 0.68 -0.55 -24.77
N MET A 64 0.63 -0.17 -26.06
CA MET A 64 0.15 1.13 -26.54
C MET A 64 -1.31 1.12 -26.98
N ALA A 65 -2.04 0.03 -26.73
CA ALA A 65 -3.42 -0.16 -27.19
C ALA A 65 -3.59 0.07 -28.70
N THR A 66 -2.62 -0.39 -29.51
CA THR A 66 -2.70 -0.30 -30.97
C THR A 66 -3.95 -1.08 -31.45
N PRO A 67 -4.76 -0.54 -32.37
CA PRO A 67 -5.95 -1.20 -32.87
C PRO A 67 -5.67 -2.63 -33.35
N GLY A 68 -6.55 -3.57 -32.99
CA GLY A 68 -6.45 -4.99 -33.37
C GLY A 68 -5.60 -5.86 -32.44
N THR A 69 -4.99 -5.31 -31.40
CA THR A 69 -4.23 -6.09 -30.40
C THR A 69 -5.14 -6.67 -29.30
N LEU A 70 -4.77 -7.83 -28.76
CA LEU A 70 -5.51 -8.54 -27.71
C LEU A 70 -4.60 -8.96 -26.55
N PRO A 71 -5.13 -9.03 -25.30
CA PRO A 71 -4.35 -9.40 -24.13
C PRO A 71 -3.97 -10.88 -24.11
N SER A 72 -2.73 -11.19 -23.76
CA SER A 72 -2.24 -12.56 -23.54
C SER A 72 -1.70 -12.71 -22.13
N LEU A 73 -2.47 -13.36 -21.26
CA LEU A 73 -2.16 -13.49 -19.83
C LEU A 73 -0.85 -14.26 -19.58
N ASN A 74 -0.04 -13.72 -18.66
CA ASN A 74 1.22 -14.31 -18.21
C ASN A 74 1.00 -15.25 -17.01
N SER A 75 1.19 -16.55 -17.21
CA SER A 75 1.03 -17.57 -16.17
C SER A 75 1.96 -17.38 -14.97
N GLN A 76 3.14 -16.77 -15.16
CA GLN A 76 4.06 -16.48 -14.05
C GLN A 76 3.49 -15.41 -13.10
N CYS A 77 2.70 -14.46 -13.61
CA CYS A 77 2.00 -13.48 -12.77
C CYS A 77 0.97 -14.18 -11.87
N ILE A 78 0.20 -15.12 -12.44
CA ILE A 78 -0.78 -15.93 -11.71
C ILE A 78 -0.08 -16.73 -10.61
N TYR A 79 0.98 -17.46 -10.94
CA TYR A 79 1.74 -18.27 -9.97
C TYR A 79 2.23 -17.42 -8.78
N ARG A 80 2.76 -16.22 -9.05
CA ARG A 80 3.21 -15.29 -8.01
C ARG A 80 2.07 -14.75 -7.16
N ALA A 81 0.92 -14.47 -7.76
CA ALA A 81 -0.29 -14.06 -7.02
C ALA A 81 -0.81 -15.18 -6.12
N LEU A 82 -0.85 -16.43 -6.60
CA LEU A 82 -1.22 -17.59 -5.78
C LEU A 82 -0.22 -17.84 -4.65
N LYS A 83 1.08 -17.67 -4.91
CA LYS A 83 2.10 -17.73 -3.86
C LYS A 83 1.85 -16.66 -2.79
N MET A 84 1.57 -15.41 -3.20
CA MET A 84 1.25 -14.34 -2.26
C MET A 84 -0.02 -14.63 -1.46
N ALA A 85 -1.08 -15.13 -2.12
CA ALA A 85 -2.31 -15.54 -1.48
C ALA A 85 -2.04 -16.58 -0.38
N ARG A 86 -1.21 -17.59 -0.66
CA ARG A 86 -0.86 -18.60 0.34
C ARG A 86 -0.06 -18.03 1.52
N LEU A 87 0.86 -17.11 1.26
CA LEU A 87 1.66 -16.44 2.29
C LEU A 87 0.83 -15.55 3.22
N LEU A 88 -0.26 -14.99 2.69
CA LEU A 88 -1.24 -14.20 3.46
C LEU A 88 -2.43 -15.02 3.95
N ASN A 89 -2.31 -16.37 3.94
CA ASN A 89 -3.36 -17.31 4.33
C ASN A 89 -4.73 -17.03 3.67
N CYS A 90 -4.76 -16.45 2.47
CA CYS A 90 -5.99 -16.20 1.73
C CYS A 90 -6.56 -17.51 1.19
N HIS A 91 -7.88 -17.56 1.09
CA HIS A 91 -8.60 -18.57 0.32
C HIS A 91 -8.50 -18.23 -1.18
N VAL A 92 -7.86 -19.11 -1.96
CA VAL A 92 -7.79 -18.99 -3.42
C VAL A 92 -9.19 -19.21 -4.01
N SER A 93 -9.63 -18.32 -4.88
CA SER A 93 -10.93 -18.44 -5.53
C SER A 93 -10.92 -19.60 -6.54
N GLU A 94 -11.97 -20.44 -6.55
CA GLU A 94 -12.12 -21.52 -7.54
C GLU A 94 -12.10 -20.99 -8.98
N TRP A 95 -12.63 -19.78 -9.16
CA TRP A 95 -12.56 -19.04 -10.41
C TRP A 95 -12.34 -17.55 -10.11
N SER A 96 -11.66 -16.86 -11.03
CA SER A 96 -11.48 -15.41 -11.00
C SER A 96 -11.63 -14.86 -12.42
N ARG A 97 -11.90 -13.56 -12.55
CA ARG A 97 -12.04 -12.91 -13.86
C ARG A 97 -11.36 -11.56 -13.87
N PHE A 98 -10.94 -11.13 -15.06
CA PHE A 98 -10.47 -9.78 -15.28
C PHE A 98 -11.61 -8.90 -15.80
N ASP A 99 -11.73 -7.72 -15.23
CA ASP A 99 -12.68 -6.67 -15.55
C ASP A 99 -11.94 -5.44 -16.11
N ARG A 100 -12.67 -4.55 -16.81
CA ARG A 100 -12.13 -3.27 -17.30
C ARG A 100 -12.59 -2.12 -16.42
N LYS A 101 -11.65 -1.45 -15.76
CA LYS A 101 -11.88 -0.21 -15.00
C LYS A 101 -11.58 0.98 -15.91
N HIS A 102 -12.63 1.65 -16.40
CA HIS A 102 -12.51 2.69 -17.43
C HIS A 102 -12.20 4.05 -16.83
N TYR A 103 -11.19 4.73 -17.37
CA TYR A 103 -10.85 6.13 -17.08
C TYR A 103 -9.86 6.66 -18.12
N PHE A 104 -9.91 7.96 -18.39
CA PHE A 104 -8.99 8.61 -19.32
C PHE A 104 -7.82 9.21 -18.56
N TYR A 105 -6.61 8.76 -18.87
CA TYR A 105 -5.39 9.40 -18.41
C TYR A 105 -4.25 9.09 -19.39
N GLY A 106 -3.29 10.02 -19.54
CA GLY A 106 -2.23 9.91 -20.55
C GLY A 106 -1.38 8.66 -20.41
N ASP A 107 -1.13 8.17 -19.19
CA ASP A 107 -0.34 6.96 -18.94
C ASP A 107 -1.14 5.65 -18.98
N MET A 108 -2.43 5.71 -19.34
CA MET A 108 -3.30 4.54 -19.52
C MET A 108 -3.81 4.48 -20.97
N PRO A 109 -3.02 3.89 -21.90
CA PRO A 109 -3.25 4.03 -23.34
C PRO A 109 -4.56 3.40 -23.83
N ALA A 110 -5.05 2.36 -23.15
CA ALA A 110 -6.30 1.69 -23.52
C ALA A 110 -7.57 2.46 -23.08
N GLY A 111 -7.44 3.51 -22.26
CA GLY A 111 -8.59 4.18 -21.63
C GLY A 111 -9.31 3.32 -20.57
N TYR A 112 -8.71 2.19 -20.19
CA TYR A 112 -9.14 1.34 -19.08
C TYR A 112 -7.96 0.52 -18.55
N GLN A 113 -8.02 0.20 -17.27
CA GLN A 113 -7.11 -0.73 -16.60
C GLN A 113 -7.77 -2.12 -16.54
N ILE A 114 -7.03 -3.17 -16.88
CA ILE A 114 -7.48 -4.55 -16.64
C ILE A 114 -7.12 -4.95 -15.20
N THR A 115 -8.13 -5.25 -14.38
CA THR A 115 -8.03 -5.58 -12.93
C THR A 115 -9.02 -6.69 -12.57
N GLN A 116 -9.13 -7.14 -11.31
CA GLN A 116 -10.08 -8.19 -10.87
C GLN A 116 -11.10 -7.68 -9.84
N ASN A 117 -11.82 -6.61 -10.18
CA ASN A 117 -12.71 -5.90 -9.26
C ASN A 117 -13.81 -6.78 -8.63
N HIS A 118 -14.47 -7.63 -9.42
CA HIS A 118 -15.63 -8.40 -8.91
C HIS A 118 -15.26 -9.79 -8.41
N HIS A 119 -14.29 -10.43 -9.06
CA HIS A 119 -13.88 -11.81 -8.74
C HIS A 119 -12.36 -11.89 -8.61
N PRO A 120 -11.82 -11.45 -7.46
CA PRO A 120 -10.38 -11.46 -7.19
C PRO A 120 -9.85 -12.90 -7.12
N ILE A 121 -8.55 -13.06 -7.38
CA ILE A 121 -7.88 -14.36 -7.38
C ILE A 121 -7.85 -15.02 -5.98
N ALA A 122 -7.86 -14.23 -4.90
CA ALA A 122 -7.98 -14.75 -3.54
C ALA A 122 -8.66 -13.75 -2.59
N LYS A 123 -9.22 -14.26 -1.49
CA LYS A 123 -9.96 -13.48 -0.49
C LYS A 123 -9.84 -14.08 0.92
N ASN A 124 -10.30 -13.33 1.92
CA ASN A 124 -10.44 -13.81 3.30
C ASN A 124 -9.15 -14.40 3.90
N GLY A 125 -8.06 -13.65 3.81
CA GLY A 125 -6.78 -14.02 4.40
C GLY A 125 -6.55 -13.40 5.78
N ASN A 126 -5.41 -13.73 6.36
CA ASN A 126 -4.90 -13.11 7.57
C ASN A 126 -3.37 -12.99 7.54
N PHE A 127 -2.87 -11.94 8.17
CA PHE A 127 -1.44 -11.70 8.25
C PHE A 127 -1.06 -11.18 9.63
N GLY A 128 -0.23 -11.95 10.32
CA GLY A 128 0.27 -11.62 11.65
C GLY A 128 1.66 -10.98 11.61
N PHE A 129 1.89 -10.01 12.47
CA PHE A 129 3.15 -9.29 12.57
C PHE A 129 3.35 -8.73 13.99
N TRP A 130 4.61 -8.43 14.32
CA TRP A 130 4.96 -7.76 15.57
C TRP A 130 4.90 -6.24 15.42
N VAL A 131 4.28 -5.59 16.39
CA VAL A 131 4.28 -4.14 16.55
C VAL A 131 5.26 -3.79 17.66
N PHE A 132 6.22 -2.92 17.33
CA PHE A 132 7.23 -2.44 18.26
C PHE A 132 7.66 -1.03 17.86
N ASP A 133 7.98 -0.20 18.84
CA ASP A 133 8.40 1.18 18.67
C ASP A 133 9.18 1.61 19.92
N GLU A 134 10.00 2.66 19.80
CA GLU A 134 10.74 3.19 20.95
C GLU A 134 9.83 3.81 22.02
N HIS A 135 8.61 4.20 21.64
CA HIS A 135 7.61 4.76 22.54
C HIS A 135 6.58 3.73 23.04
N LEU A 136 6.74 2.45 22.70
CA LEU A 136 5.90 1.36 23.20
C LEU A 136 6.58 0.66 24.38
N ASP A 137 5.89 0.56 25.51
CA ASP A 137 6.40 -0.14 26.70
C ASP A 137 6.74 -1.61 26.41
N VAL A 138 5.87 -2.29 25.65
CA VAL A 138 6.02 -3.71 25.32
C VAL A 138 5.60 -3.96 23.86
N PRO A 139 6.45 -4.64 23.05
CA PRO A 139 6.04 -5.15 21.74
C PRO A 139 4.86 -6.12 21.83
N TYR A 140 3.95 -6.07 20.86
CA TYR A 140 2.79 -6.96 20.84
C TYR A 140 2.55 -7.55 19.45
N TRP A 141 1.89 -8.71 19.44
CA TRP A 141 1.46 -9.38 18.21
C TRP A 141 0.11 -8.85 17.75
N LYS A 142 -0.02 -8.56 16.46
CA LYS A 142 -1.29 -8.19 15.84
C LYS A 142 -1.53 -9.02 14.59
N GLU A 143 -2.78 -9.40 14.38
CA GLU A 143 -3.24 -10.06 13.16
C GLU A 143 -4.23 -9.16 12.42
N VAL A 144 -4.02 -9.02 11.11
CA VAL A 144 -4.84 -8.21 10.21
C VAL A 144 -5.56 -9.13 9.24
N LYS A 145 -6.85 -8.87 9.00
CA LYS A 145 -7.59 -9.58 7.95
C LYS A 145 -7.27 -8.97 6.59
N ILE A 146 -7.02 -9.84 5.61
CA ILE A 146 -6.88 -9.47 4.21
C ILE A 146 -8.24 -9.73 3.54
N LEU A 147 -8.90 -8.66 3.08
CA LEU A 147 -10.20 -8.76 2.44
C LEU A 147 -10.08 -9.47 1.09
N GLN A 148 -9.14 -8.99 0.27
CA GLN A 148 -8.91 -9.52 -1.07
C GLN A 148 -7.48 -9.32 -1.54
N LEU A 149 -7.12 -10.14 -2.53
CA LEU A 149 -5.90 -10.04 -3.31
C LEU A 149 -6.28 -10.12 -4.79
N GLN A 150 -5.92 -9.10 -5.57
CA GLN A 150 -6.27 -9.02 -6.99
C GLN A 150 -5.05 -8.76 -7.88
N LEU A 151 -5.07 -9.31 -9.08
CA LEU A 151 -4.11 -9.01 -10.14
C LEU A 151 -4.59 -7.86 -11.01
N GLU A 152 -3.68 -6.96 -11.37
CA GLU A 152 -4.01 -5.85 -12.27
C GLU A 152 -2.83 -5.33 -13.07
N GLN A 153 -3.13 -4.52 -14.09
CA GLN A 153 -2.12 -3.81 -14.87
C GLN A 153 -1.66 -2.53 -14.17
N ASP A 154 -0.36 -2.29 -14.18
CA ASP A 154 0.21 -0.99 -13.82
C ASP A 154 0.03 0.03 -14.95
N SER A 155 0.00 1.31 -14.59
CA SER A 155 0.02 2.42 -15.55
C SER A 155 1.44 2.80 -15.96
N GLY A 156 1.56 3.59 -17.03
CA GLY A 156 2.82 4.21 -17.40
C GLY A 156 3.31 5.23 -16.36
N LYS A 157 4.39 5.93 -16.68
CA LYS A 157 4.92 7.03 -15.88
C LYS A 157 4.65 8.35 -16.59
N THR A 158 4.03 9.28 -15.87
CA THR A 158 3.84 10.66 -16.33
C THR A 158 4.87 11.57 -15.63
N ILE A 159 5.54 12.44 -16.39
CA ILE A 159 6.49 13.44 -15.88
C ILE A 159 6.00 14.81 -16.36
N HIS A 160 5.62 15.67 -15.42
CA HIS A 160 5.21 17.04 -15.72
C HIS A 160 6.44 17.95 -15.72
N LEU A 161 6.68 18.62 -16.84
CA LEU A 161 7.70 19.64 -16.95
C LEU A 161 7.06 21.02 -16.71
N PRO A 162 7.61 21.83 -15.80
CA PRO A 162 7.16 23.21 -15.63
C PRO A 162 7.42 24.00 -16.92
N SER A 163 6.68 25.09 -17.11
CA SER A 163 6.95 26.00 -18.25
C SER A 163 8.37 26.55 -18.14
N THR A 164 9.17 26.39 -19.20
CA THR A 164 10.55 26.84 -19.26
C THR A 164 10.71 28.04 -20.21
N SER A 165 9.92 29.12 -20.07
CA SER A 165 10.38 30.50 -20.30
C SER A 165 9.29 31.55 -20.04
N SER A 166 9.73 32.73 -19.60
CA SER A 166 8.95 33.97 -19.43
C SER A 166 8.86 34.81 -20.71
N GLU A 167 9.44 34.35 -21.82
CA GLU A 167 9.34 35.01 -23.13
C GLU A 167 9.08 33.94 -24.21
N GLY A 168 7.87 33.95 -24.75
CA GLY A 168 7.47 33.25 -25.99
C GLY A 168 7.51 31.71 -26.03
N GLY A 169 7.75 31.01 -24.92
CA GLY A 169 7.97 29.55 -24.92
C GLY A 169 6.75 28.70 -24.56
N GLU A 170 6.78 27.47 -25.08
CA GLU A 170 5.75 26.45 -25.01
C GLU A 170 5.19 26.23 -23.58
N GLY A 171 3.87 26.08 -23.47
CA GLY A 171 3.17 25.84 -22.19
C GLY A 171 3.60 24.54 -21.48
N PRO A 172 3.09 24.27 -20.27
CA PRO A 172 3.45 23.09 -19.50
C PRO A 172 3.23 21.80 -20.30
N LYS A 173 4.25 20.94 -20.34
CA LYS A 173 4.23 19.67 -21.09
C LYS A 173 4.25 18.49 -20.13
N SER A 174 3.58 17.41 -20.54
CA SER A 174 3.64 16.13 -19.84
C SER A 174 4.32 15.11 -20.74
N LEU A 175 5.40 14.52 -20.25
CA LEU A 175 6.08 13.41 -20.91
C LEU A 175 5.53 12.10 -20.37
N ILE A 176 5.25 11.15 -21.27
CA ILE A 176 4.67 9.85 -20.91
C ILE A 176 5.65 8.74 -21.31
N ASP A 177 5.96 7.86 -20.36
CA ASP A 177 6.75 6.65 -20.56
C ASP A 177 5.90 5.39 -20.28
N TYR A 178 5.64 4.61 -21.32
CA TYR A 178 4.86 3.38 -21.28
C TYR A 178 5.66 2.12 -20.95
N ASN A 179 6.96 2.23 -20.62
CA ASN A 179 7.76 1.08 -20.17
C ASN A 179 7.07 0.29 -19.06
N ARG A 180 6.48 0.98 -18.08
CA ARG A 180 5.76 0.38 -16.95
C ARG A 180 4.32 -0.04 -17.27
N ALA A 181 3.69 0.57 -18.28
CA ALA A 181 2.31 0.29 -18.63
C ALA A 181 2.12 -1.20 -18.95
N GLY A 182 1.19 -1.85 -18.27
CA GLY A 182 0.91 -3.29 -18.40
C GLY A 182 1.81 -4.22 -17.57
N CYS A 183 2.76 -3.70 -16.79
CA CYS A 183 3.44 -4.49 -15.74
C CYS A 183 2.40 -5.08 -14.78
N ALA A 184 2.72 -6.23 -14.19
CA ALA A 184 1.79 -6.92 -13.30
C ALA A 184 1.86 -6.36 -11.88
N LEU A 185 0.69 -6.05 -11.32
CA LEU A 185 0.50 -5.70 -9.93
C LEU A 185 -0.32 -6.73 -9.19
N ILE A 186 0.00 -6.91 -7.92
CA ILE A 186 -0.92 -7.45 -6.93
C ILE A 186 -1.38 -6.30 -6.07
N GLU A 187 -2.68 -6.10 -5.94
CA GLU A 187 -3.26 -5.24 -4.91
C GLU A 187 -3.75 -6.10 -3.74
N ILE A 188 -3.31 -5.74 -2.53
CA ILE A 188 -3.66 -6.40 -1.27
C ILE A 188 -4.50 -5.41 -0.47
N VAL A 189 -5.75 -5.76 -0.21
CA VAL A 189 -6.69 -4.91 0.53
C VAL A 189 -6.87 -5.47 1.94
N THR A 190 -6.59 -4.64 2.95
CA THR A 190 -6.77 -5.00 4.36
C THR A 190 -8.13 -4.58 4.88
N SER A 191 -8.61 -5.24 5.94
CA SER A 191 -9.73 -4.71 6.72
C SER A 191 -9.35 -3.41 7.43
N PRO A 192 -10.29 -2.51 7.73
CA PRO A 192 -10.02 -1.29 8.48
C PRO A 192 -9.78 -1.63 9.97
N CYS A 193 -8.57 -2.09 10.32
CA CYS A 193 -8.26 -2.64 11.64
C CYS A 193 -6.98 -2.09 12.28
N PHE A 194 -6.28 -1.16 11.65
CA PHE A 194 -5.17 -0.47 12.32
C PHE A 194 -5.69 0.73 13.11
N GLU A 195 -5.19 0.86 14.32
CA GLU A 195 -5.65 1.82 15.34
C GLU A 195 -4.58 2.87 15.65
N THR A 196 -3.37 2.69 15.10
CA THR A 196 -2.28 3.65 15.19
C THR A 196 -1.48 3.65 13.89
N ALA A 197 -0.77 4.75 13.61
CA ALA A 197 0.14 4.82 12.46
C ALA A 197 1.30 3.81 12.57
N ILE A 198 1.76 3.52 13.79
CA ILE A 198 2.85 2.56 14.04
C ILE A 198 2.47 1.16 13.58
N GLU A 199 1.24 0.71 13.87
CA GLU A 199 0.75 -0.59 13.40
C GLU A 199 0.74 -0.67 11.86
N ALA A 200 0.24 0.37 11.18
CA ALA A 200 0.23 0.43 9.72
C ALA A 200 1.65 0.40 9.12
N ILE A 201 2.59 1.14 9.70
CA ILE A 201 3.99 1.15 9.29
C ILE A 201 4.61 -0.24 9.46
N ARG A 202 4.42 -0.88 10.62
CA ARG A 202 4.98 -2.21 10.89
C ARG A 202 4.38 -3.29 10.00
N PHE A 203 3.09 -3.19 9.68
CA PHE A 203 2.46 -4.06 8.70
C PHE A 203 3.13 -3.94 7.33
N VAL A 204 3.25 -2.72 6.79
CA VAL A 204 3.85 -2.49 5.45
C VAL A 204 5.31 -2.93 5.42
N GLN A 205 6.09 -2.65 6.46
CA GLN A 205 7.48 -3.07 6.57
C GLN A 205 7.61 -4.59 6.57
N THR A 206 6.81 -5.28 7.39
CA THR A 206 6.83 -6.75 7.49
C THR A 206 6.37 -7.40 6.18
N LEU A 207 5.30 -6.87 5.58
CA LEU A 207 4.80 -7.31 4.28
C LEU A 207 5.85 -7.14 3.18
N ARG A 208 6.54 -6.00 3.16
CA ARG A 208 7.63 -5.74 2.20
C ARG A 208 8.77 -6.74 2.37
N LEU A 209 9.20 -7.01 3.60
CA LEU A 209 10.25 -7.99 3.88
C LEU A 209 9.85 -9.39 3.41
N LEU A 210 8.61 -9.81 3.66
CA LEU A 210 8.05 -11.07 3.18
C LEU A 210 8.09 -11.18 1.65
N ILE A 211 7.64 -10.13 0.96
CA ILE A 211 7.60 -10.05 -0.51
C ILE A 211 9.00 -10.18 -1.11
N ILE A 212 9.98 -9.45 -0.56
CA ILE A 212 11.38 -9.50 -1.01
C ILE A 212 11.98 -10.87 -0.73
N HIS A 213 11.78 -11.39 0.49
CA HIS A 213 12.29 -12.70 0.90
C HIS A 213 11.81 -13.83 -0.02
N HIS A 214 10.54 -13.79 -0.44
CA HIS A 214 9.98 -14.76 -1.37
C HIS A 214 10.21 -14.43 -2.86
N ASN A 215 11.03 -13.41 -3.14
CA ASN A 215 11.39 -12.93 -4.47
C ASN A 215 10.15 -12.64 -5.34
N LEU A 216 9.12 -12.02 -4.78
CA LEU A 216 7.89 -11.66 -5.50
C LEU A 216 7.98 -10.28 -6.16
N SER A 217 8.74 -9.37 -5.54
CA SER A 217 9.06 -8.03 -6.01
C SER A 217 10.43 -7.63 -5.46
N ASN A 218 11.09 -6.66 -6.11
CA ASN A 218 12.31 -6.06 -5.57
C ASN A 218 11.99 -5.08 -4.41
N GLY A 219 10.72 -4.64 -4.27
CA GLY A 219 10.26 -3.83 -3.14
C GLY A 219 10.94 -2.46 -3.00
N GLU A 220 11.42 -1.87 -4.10
CA GLU A 220 12.04 -0.55 -4.10
C GLU A 220 10.95 0.54 -4.12
N LEU A 221 10.80 1.27 -3.01
CA LEU A 221 9.79 2.32 -2.85
C LEU A 221 9.99 3.47 -3.86
N HIS A 222 11.24 3.91 -4.05
CA HIS A 222 11.58 5.02 -4.96
C HIS A 222 11.31 4.70 -6.44
N LYS A 223 11.26 3.41 -6.82
CA LYS A 223 10.87 2.98 -8.17
C LYS A 223 9.37 2.69 -8.30
N GLY A 224 8.62 2.78 -7.20
CA GLY A 224 7.19 2.49 -7.17
C GLY A 224 6.86 0.99 -7.20
N HIS A 225 7.80 0.11 -6.84
CA HIS A 225 7.53 -1.34 -6.77
C HIS A 225 6.55 -1.70 -5.65
N LEU A 226 6.41 -0.83 -4.66
CA LEU A 226 5.44 -0.93 -3.58
C LEU A 226 4.79 0.44 -3.40
N ARG A 227 3.47 0.51 -3.48
CA ARG A 227 2.66 1.72 -3.24
C ARG A 227 1.60 1.40 -2.21
N VAL A 228 1.31 2.34 -1.33
CA VAL A 228 0.36 2.15 -0.23
C VAL A 228 -0.60 3.34 -0.20
N ASP A 229 -1.88 3.03 -0.36
CA ASP A 229 -2.98 3.97 -0.18
C ASP A 229 -3.66 3.66 1.16
N ALA A 230 -3.97 4.70 1.93
CA ALA A 230 -4.55 4.57 3.26
C ALA A 230 -5.96 5.17 3.33
N ASN A 231 -6.88 4.34 3.79
CA ASN A 231 -8.24 4.69 4.17
C ASN A 231 -8.27 5.00 5.66
N VAL A 232 -8.50 6.24 6.06
CA VAL A 232 -8.49 6.63 7.48
C VAL A 232 -9.86 7.16 7.88
N SER A 233 -10.43 6.66 8.97
CA SER A 233 -11.62 7.24 9.58
C SER A 233 -11.42 7.48 11.07
N LEU A 234 -12.22 8.36 11.66
CA LEU A 234 -12.20 8.60 13.11
C LEU A 234 -13.48 8.04 13.74
N GLU A 235 -13.32 7.25 14.78
CA GLU A 235 -14.39 6.73 15.61
C GLU A 235 -14.36 7.41 16.99
N ARG A 236 -15.53 7.76 17.55
CA ARG A 236 -15.59 8.31 18.91
C ARG A 236 -15.36 7.20 19.92
N ASP A 237 -14.56 7.47 20.95
CA ASP A 237 -14.39 6.56 22.10
C ASP A 237 -15.64 6.65 23.02
N THR A 238 -16.80 6.22 22.51
CA THR A 238 -18.04 6.13 23.30
C THR A 238 -18.31 4.68 23.73
N VAL A 239 -18.58 4.53 25.03
CA VAL A 239 -19.08 3.32 25.72
C VAL A 239 -20.07 2.52 24.84
N PRO A 240 -20.03 1.17 24.86
CA PRO A 240 -20.81 0.32 23.96
C PRO A 240 -22.31 0.41 24.26
N ASP A 241 -22.99 1.39 23.67
CA ASP A 241 -24.44 1.39 23.42
C ASP A 241 -24.85 2.68 22.71
N SER A 242 -24.57 2.78 21.41
CA SER A 242 -25.47 3.51 20.51
C SER A 242 -25.18 3.15 19.06
N LYS A 243 -26.19 2.60 18.38
CA LYS A 243 -26.20 2.33 16.94
C LYS A 243 -26.35 3.65 16.15
N SER A 244 -25.39 4.57 16.27
CA SER A 244 -25.28 5.70 15.33
C SER A 244 -23.83 6.01 14.99
N SER A 245 -23.34 5.32 13.97
CA SER A 245 -21.99 5.47 13.46
C SER A 245 -21.89 6.70 12.54
N ASN A 246 -21.62 7.87 13.11
CA ASN A 246 -21.17 9.03 12.33
C ASN A 246 -19.66 8.86 12.05
N HIS A 247 -19.32 8.18 10.95
CA HIS A 247 -17.94 8.03 10.50
C HIS A 247 -17.55 9.19 9.57
N THR A 248 -16.43 9.85 9.87
CA THR A 248 -15.76 10.75 8.92
C THR A 248 -14.57 10.01 8.32
N SER A 249 -14.59 9.74 7.02
CA SER A 249 -13.51 9.08 6.27
C SER A 249 -12.68 10.10 5.48
N ILE A 250 -11.36 10.01 5.59
CA ILE A 250 -10.35 10.79 4.87
C ILE A 250 -9.45 9.79 4.12
N TRP A 251 -9.28 10.00 2.82
CA TRP A 251 -8.35 9.25 1.98
C TRP A 251 -6.97 9.91 2.02
N VAL A 252 -5.93 9.17 2.39
CA VAL A 252 -4.55 9.66 2.42
C VAL A 252 -3.68 8.73 1.57
N ASN A 253 -3.28 9.18 0.38
CA ASN A 253 -2.35 8.43 -0.47
C ASN A 253 -0.91 8.75 -0.07
N TRP A 254 -0.13 7.72 0.29
CA TRP A 254 1.28 7.85 0.66
C TRP A 254 2.16 7.21 -0.43
N ALA A 255 2.06 7.71 -1.67
CA ALA A 255 3.04 7.49 -2.73
C ALA A 255 2.75 8.37 -3.96
N ARG A 256 3.14 9.65 -3.92
CA ARG A 256 3.43 10.43 -5.13
C ARG A 256 4.68 11.29 -4.89
N PRO A 257 5.86 10.88 -5.36
CA PRO A 257 6.83 11.86 -5.85
C PRO A 257 6.31 12.52 -7.14
#